data_AF-A0A4V5UZS1-F1
#
_entry.id   AF-A0A4V5UZS1-F1
#
_cell.length_a   1.000
_cell.length_b   1.000
_cell.length_c   1.000
_cell.angle_alpha   90.00
_cell.angle_beta   90.00
_cell.angle_gamma   90.00
#
_symmetry.space_group_name_H-M   'P 1'
#
loop_
_entity.id
_entity.type
_entity.pdbx_description
1 polymer ?
#
loop_
_entity_poly.entity_id
_entity_poly.type
_entity_poly.pdbx_seq_one_letter_code
_entity_poly.pdbx_strand_id
1 'polypeptide(L)'
;NLIAGLLHPSDGDIQFRQQSVVKTAPKDRNIGFVFQNYALYPHMTVLENVMFPLTVGSKKVPKAEAQAIAEEYMKLTNIEELSHKKPGTLSGGQQQRVAITRALVQKPDVLLLDEPLSNLDARLRLKIREEIRRLVKEVGITTIFVTHDQEEALSISDKIILLNEGVIQQNDEPQNLYLEPNNLFVAQFIGNPIINLLSVEVKDGKMYHESFEIPLERFEQARFKMPMTDGKYTFASRPEDVLPAETGLFTTTTDLVELIGRERILRFTLGNEQVKSIVSVEEAIEEGDTLSFDFSYKKVFIFNEAGDRVY
;
A
#
# COMPACT_ATOMS: atom_id res chain seq x y z
N ASN A 1 9.83 1.51 -14.71
CA ASN A 1 10.38 1.55 -16.09
C ASN A 1 10.91 2.91 -16.54
N LEU A 2 10.12 4.00 -16.54
CA LEU A 2 10.58 5.33 -16.96
C LEU A 2 11.79 5.83 -16.14
N ILE A 3 11.73 5.70 -14.82
CA ILE A 3 12.82 6.04 -13.89
C ILE A 3 14.09 5.24 -14.22
N ALA A 4 13.93 3.97 -14.56
CA ALA A 4 15.03 3.08 -14.92
C ALA A 4 15.63 3.35 -16.32
N GLY A 5 14.93 4.10 -17.17
CA GLY A 5 15.34 4.37 -18.56
C GLY A 5 15.03 3.23 -19.53
N LEU A 6 14.24 2.24 -19.12
CA LEU A 6 13.77 1.16 -20.00
C LEU A 6 12.69 1.67 -20.98
N LEU A 7 12.03 2.77 -20.62
CA LEU A 7 11.09 3.51 -21.46
C LEU A 7 11.47 5.00 -21.42
N HIS A 8 11.14 5.71 -22.49
CA HIS A 8 11.31 7.16 -22.59
C HIS A 8 10.00 7.87 -22.26
N PRO A 9 10.05 8.95 -21.45
CA PRO A 9 8.86 9.78 -21.23
C PRO A 9 8.49 10.51 -22.52
N SER A 10 7.19 10.68 -22.76
CA SER A 10 6.68 11.47 -23.89
C SER A 10 6.97 12.96 -23.72
N ASP A 11 6.88 13.45 -22.49
CA ASP A 11 7.19 14.83 -22.09
C ASP A 11 7.62 14.87 -20.62
N GLY A 12 8.13 16.01 -20.16
CA GLY A 12 8.58 16.24 -18.79
C GLY A 12 10.03 15.84 -18.54
N ASP A 13 10.40 15.82 -17.26
CA ASP A 13 11.78 15.56 -16.83
C ASP A 13 11.83 14.55 -15.68
N ILE A 14 12.93 13.80 -15.58
CA ILE A 14 13.25 12.91 -14.48
C ILE A 14 14.64 13.30 -14.01
N GLN A 15 14.75 13.74 -12.75
CA GLN A 15 16.00 14.28 -12.22
C GLN A 15 16.52 13.46 -11.05
N PHE A 16 17.80 13.10 -11.08
CA PHE A 16 18.52 12.55 -9.93
C PHE A 16 19.52 13.62 -9.46
N ARG A 17 19.46 14.00 -8.18
CA ARG A 17 20.28 15.09 -7.61
C ARG A 17 20.26 16.36 -8.47
N GLN A 18 19.06 16.76 -8.92
CA GLN A 18 18.81 17.93 -9.79
C GLN A 18 19.41 17.83 -11.20
N GLN A 19 19.90 16.67 -11.63
CA GLN A 19 20.38 16.43 -12.99
C GLN A 19 19.40 15.56 -13.75
N SER A 20 18.99 16.02 -14.94
CA SER A 20 18.12 15.25 -15.83
C SER A 20 18.79 13.93 -16.24
N VAL A 21 18.06 12.83 -16.09
CA VAL A 21 18.48 11.50 -16.53
C VAL A 21 17.71 11.01 -17.76
N VAL A 22 16.83 11.82 -18.35
CA VAL A 22 15.96 11.42 -19.47
C VAL A 22 16.75 10.85 -20.65
N LYS A 23 17.89 11.46 -20.99
CA LYS A 23 18.79 11.04 -22.08
C LYS A 23 19.88 10.06 -21.63
N THR A 24 19.97 9.78 -20.33
CA THR A 24 20.96 8.85 -19.76
C THR A 24 20.50 7.42 -19.98
N ALA A 25 21.36 6.58 -20.56
CA ALA A 25 21.07 5.16 -20.76
C ALA A 25 20.92 4.43 -19.41
N PRO A 26 20.08 3.38 -19.30
CA PRO A 26 19.82 2.67 -18.03
C PRO A 26 21.08 2.30 -17.23
N LYS A 27 22.10 1.77 -17.90
CA LYS A 27 23.38 1.37 -17.30
C LYS A 27 24.16 2.52 -16.66
N ASP A 28 23.89 3.75 -17.09
CA ASP A 28 24.59 4.96 -16.66
C ASP A 28 23.78 5.78 -15.65
N ARG A 29 22.55 5.34 -15.29
CA ARG A 29 21.67 6.02 -14.31
C ARG A 29 21.98 5.71 -12.85
N ASN A 30 22.95 4.83 -12.58
CA ASN A 30 23.36 4.42 -11.23
C ASN A 30 22.19 3.92 -10.34
N ILE A 31 21.38 3.02 -10.89
CA ILE A 31 20.20 2.43 -10.22
C ILE A 31 20.43 0.96 -9.90
N GLY A 32 19.88 0.50 -8.78
CA GLY A 32 19.65 -0.92 -8.52
C GLY A 32 18.23 -1.26 -8.92
N PHE A 33 18.02 -2.33 -9.70
CA PHE A 33 16.68 -2.75 -10.13
C PHE A 33 16.44 -4.22 -9.75
N VAL A 34 15.36 -4.48 -9.02
CA VAL A 34 14.86 -5.82 -8.73
C VAL A 34 13.53 -6.01 -9.45
N PHE A 35 13.54 -6.93 -10.43
CA PHE A 35 12.36 -7.30 -11.18
C PHE A 35 11.45 -8.25 -10.39
N GLN A 36 10.17 -8.27 -10.73
CA GLN A 36 9.16 -9.16 -10.15
C GLN A 36 9.57 -10.65 -10.15
N ASN A 37 10.22 -11.12 -11.22
CA ASN A 37 10.70 -12.51 -11.36
C ASN A 37 12.15 -12.71 -10.88
N TYR A 38 12.73 -11.75 -10.16
CA TYR A 38 14.11 -11.69 -9.65
C TYR A 38 15.22 -11.63 -10.72
N ALA A 39 14.97 -12.18 -11.91
CA ALA A 39 15.87 -12.18 -13.07
C ALA A 39 17.28 -12.65 -12.74
N LEU A 40 17.43 -13.69 -11.92
CA LEU A 40 18.73 -14.29 -11.59
C LEU A 40 19.25 -15.14 -12.76
N TYR A 41 20.57 -15.16 -12.95
CA TYR A 41 21.22 -15.98 -13.97
C TYR A 41 21.26 -17.45 -13.49
N PRO A 42 20.52 -18.38 -14.11
CA PRO A 42 20.33 -19.73 -13.57
C PRO A 42 21.59 -20.60 -13.68
N HIS A 43 22.51 -20.25 -14.58
CA HIS A 43 23.76 -20.96 -14.81
C HIS A 43 24.88 -20.51 -13.86
N MET A 44 24.73 -19.35 -13.23
CA MET A 44 25.67 -18.79 -12.24
C MET A 44 25.27 -19.20 -10.82
N THR A 45 26.26 -19.38 -9.95
CA THR A 45 26.08 -19.48 -8.50
C THR A 45 25.56 -18.18 -7.91
N VAL A 46 25.14 -18.19 -6.64
CA VAL A 46 24.74 -16.97 -5.93
C VAL A 46 25.87 -15.95 -5.91
N LEU A 47 27.09 -16.36 -5.54
CA LEU A 47 28.24 -15.47 -5.52
C LEU A 47 28.51 -14.87 -6.90
N GLU A 48 28.47 -15.68 -7.96
CA GLU A 48 28.64 -15.18 -9.33
C GLU A 48 27.53 -14.21 -9.75
N ASN A 49 26.27 -14.48 -9.37
CA ASN A 49 25.16 -13.55 -9.61
C ASN A 49 25.41 -12.19 -8.95
N VAL A 50 25.88 -12.19 -7.70
CA VAL A 50 26.15 -10.99 -6.91
C VAL A 50 27.39 -10.25 -7.43
N MET A 51 28.45 -10.96 -7.82
CA MET A 51 29.67 -10.37 -8.38
C MET A 51 29.50 -9.87 -9.81
N PHE A 52 28.55 -10.41 -10.58
CA PHE A 52 28.43 -10.14 -12.01
C PHE A 52 28.41 -8.64 -12.35
N PRO A 53 27.60 -7.78 -11.69
CA PRO A 53 27.57 -6.34 -11.99
C PRO A 53 28.91 -5.62 -11.76
N LEU A 54 29.79 -6.15 -10.90
CA LEU A 54 31.10 -5.58 -10.60
C LEU A 54 32.20 -6.02 -11.58
N THR A 55 31.96 -7.09 -12.34
CA THR A 55 32.97 -7.71 -13.22
C THR A 55 32.77 -7.38 -14.69
N VAL A 56 31.70 -6.65 -15.02
CA VAL A 56 31.32 -6.28 -16.39
C VAL A 56 31.23 -4.75 -16.55
N GLY A 57 31.24 -4.29 -17.80
CA GLY A 57 31.11 -2.86 -18.13
C GLY A 57 32.40 -2.05 -17.97
N SER A 58 32.27 -0.73 -18.07
CA SER A 58 33.39 0.23 -18.04
C SER A 58 33.97 0.44 -16.64
N LYS A 59 33.19 0.18 -15.59
CA LYS A 59 33.58 0.31 -14.17
C LYS A 59 33.95 -1.03 -13.52
N LYS A 60 34.37 -2.03 -14.30
CA LYS A 60 34.70 -3.36 -13.76
C LYS A 60 35.90 -3.27 -12.79
N VAL A 61 35.85 -4.05 -11.73
CA VAL A 61 36.93 -4.19 -10.75
C VAL A 61 37.59 -5.57 -10.85
N PRO A 62 38.83 -5.75 -10.37
CA PRO A 62 39.47 -7.06 -10.30
C PRO A 62 38.61 -8.09 -9.57
N LYS A 63 38.68 -9.36 -9.99
CA LYS A 63 37.83 -10.43 -9.45
C LYS A 63 37.93 -10.56 -7.92
N ALA A 64 39.12 -10.40 -7.35
CA ALA A 64 39.34 -10.46 -5.91
C ALA A 64 38.62 -9.33 -5.16
N GLU A 65 38.61 -8.12 -5.72
CA GLU A 65 37.89 -6.97 -5.16
C GLU A 65 36.37 -7.16 -5.29
N ALA A 66 35.89 -7.61 -6.46
CA ALA A 66 34.48 -7.92 -6.67
C ALA A 66 33.97 -8.99 -5.68
N GLN A 67 34.80 -10.01 -5.39
CA GLN A 67 34.46 -11.05 -4.44
C GLN A 67 34.37 -10.50 -3.00
N ALA A 68 35.32 -9.68 -2.58
CA ALA A 68 35.30 -9.07 -1.25
C ALA A 68 34.05 -8.19 -1.04
N ILE A 69 33.71 -7.36 -2.04
CA ILE A 69 32.48 -6.55 -2.00
C ILE A 69 31.23 -7.43 -2.00
N ALA A 70 31.18 -8.47 -2.84
CA ALA A 70 30.05 -9.39 -2.88
C ALA A 70 29.83 -10.08 -1.53
N GLU A 71 30.89 -10.58 -0.89
CA GLU A 71 30.83 -11.24 0.42
C GLU A 71 30.35 -10.28 1.53
N GLU A 72 30.77 -9.00 1.50
CA GLU A 72 30.29 -7.97 2.42
C GLU A 72 28.76 -7.78 2.32
N TYR A 73 28.25 -7.61 1.10
CA TYR A 73 26.80 -7.43 0.87
C TYR A 73 26.01 -8.71 1.10
N MET A 74 26.59 -9.88 0.82
CA MET A 74 25.99 -11.18 1.14
C MET A 74 25.79 -11.35 2.64
N LYS A 75 26.72 -10.84 3.47
CA LYS A 75 26.58 -10.80 4.92
C LYS A 75 25.47 -9.88 5.40
N LEU A 76 25.39 -8.68 4.82
CA LEU A 76 24.31 -7.74 5.12
C LEU A 76 22.91 -8.33 4.84
N THR A 77 22.84 -9.23 3.86
CA THR A 77 21.59 -9.87 3.41
C THR A 77 21.42 -11.31 3.89
N ASN A 78 22.27 -11.82 4.79
CA ASN A 78 22.20 -13.17 5.35
C ASN A 78 22.07 -14.28 4.28
N ILE A 79 22.93 -14.26 3.27
CA ILE A 79 22.96 -15.26 2.19
C ILE A 79 24.35 -15.89 1.97
N GLU A 80 25.30 -15.69 2.88
CA GLU A 80 26.68 -16.20 2.77
C GLU A 80 26.71 -17.72 2.58
N GLU A 81 25.88 -18.45 3.33
CA GLU A 81 25.76 -19.92 3.24
C GLU A 81 25.22 -20.41 1.89
N LEU A 82 24.67 -19.50 1.07
CA LEU A 82 24.11 -19.80 -0.24
C LEU A 82 25.11 -19.54 -1.37
N SER A 83 26.30 -19.01 -1.08
CA SER A 83 27.35 -18.58 -2.03
C SER A 83 27.52 -19.52 -3.24
N HIS A 84 27.64 -20.83 -2.98
CA HIS A 84 27.91 -21.84 -4.02
C HIS A 84 26.66 -22.50 -4.62
N LYS A 85 25.47 -22.16 -4.12
CA LYS A 85 24.21 -22.70 -4.64
C LYS A 85 23.82 -22.01 -5.94
N LYS A 86 22.96 -22.66 -6.73
CA LYS A 86 22.37 -22.08 -7.94
C LYS A 86 20.93 -21.61 -7.66
N PRO A 87 20.41 -20.59 -8.36
CA PRO A 87 19.07 -20.04 -8.13
C PRO A 87 17.95 -21.09 -8.08
N GLY A 88 17.99 -22.10 -8.94
CA GLY A 88 16.98 -23.16 -8.98
C GLY A 88 16.88 -24.04 -7.73
N THR A 89 17.84 -23.95 -6.80
CA THR A 89 17.83 -24.68 -5.51
C THR A 89 17.41 -23.81 -4.32
N LEU A 90 17.08 -22.54 -4.56
CA LEU A 90 16.76 -21.55 -3.54
C LEU A 90 15.24 -21.40 -3.39
N SER A 91 14.78 -21.11 -2.17
CA SER A 91 13.40 -20.67 -1.94
C SER A 91 13.16 -19.27 -2.54
N GLY A 92 11.90 -18.89 -2.73
CA GLY A 92 11.54 -17.57 -3.27
C GLY A 92 12.16 -16.41 -2.47
N GLY A 93 12.06 -16.44 -1.15
CA GLY A 93 12.68 -15.43 -0.29
C GLY A 93 14.21 -15.42 -0.36
N GLN A 94 14.86 -16.57 -0.56
CA GLN A 94 16.30 -16.63 -0.79
C GLN A 94 16.67 -16.01 -2.14
N GLN A 95 15.96 -16.34 -3.22
CA GLN A 95 16.19 -15.75 -4.55
C GLN A 95 16.03 -14.23 -4.51
N GLN A 96 15.02 -13.75 -3.81
CA GLN A 96 14.79 -12.32 -3.64
C GLN A 96 15.93 -11.64 -2.90
N ARG A 97 16.41 -12.21 -1.80
CA ARG A 97 17.59 -11.66 -1.10
C ARG A 97 18.78 -11.58 -2.04
N VAL A 98 19.08 -12.63 -2.80
CA VAL A 98 20.14 -12.61 -3.84
C VAL A 98 19.93 -11.48 -4.87
N ALA A 99 18.69 -11.26 -5.32
CA ALA A 99 18.38 -10.22 -6.29
C ALA A 99 18.59 -8.80 -5.70
N ILE A 100 18.21 -8.59 -4.45
CA ILE A 100 18.46 -7.33 -3.72
C ILE A 100 19.95 -7.13 -3.49
N THR A 101 20.68 -8.15 -3.03
CA THR A 101 22.14 -8.09 -2.84
C THR A 101 22.84 -7.69 -4.15
N ARG A 102 22.48 -8.35 -5.25
CA ARG A 102 23.00 -8.04 -6.60
C ARG A 102 22.69 -6.60 -7.03
N ALA A 103 21.52 -6.06 -6.66
CA ALA A 103 21.19 -4.67 -6.96
C ALA A 103 22.00 -3.68 -6.11
N LEU A 104 22.36 -4.04 -4.87
CA LEU A 104 23.04 -3.16 -3.92
C LEU A 104 24.56 -3.11 -4.07
N VAL A 105 25.21 -4.17 -4.59
CA VAL A 105 26.68 -4.22 -4.67
C VAL A 105 27.33 -3.08 -5.47
N GLN A 106 26.61 -2.48 -6.42
CA GLN A 106 27.10 -1.33 -7.20
C GLN A 106 26.97 0.00 -6.46
N LYS A 107 26.46 0.01 -5.21
CA LYS A 107 26.19 1.22 -4.42
C LYS A 107 25.34 2.24 -5.21
N PRO A 108 24.16 1.82 -5.71
CA PRO A 108 23.34 2.70 -6.53
C PRO A 108 22.79 3.88 -5.71
N ASP A 109 22.41 4.95 -6.41
CA ASP A 109 21.78 6.11 -5.76
C ASP A 109 20.30 5.86 -5.45
N VAL A 110 19.65 5.01 -6.25
CA VAL A 110 18.23 4.66 -6.13
C VAL A 110 18.06 3.15 -6.31
N LEU A 111 17.30 2.52 -5.40
CA LEU A 111 16.84 1.14 -5.51
C LEU A 111 15.39 1.11 -6.00
N LEU A 112 15.13 0.36 -7.07
CA LEU A 112 13.80 0.16 -7.63
C LEU A 112 13.39 -1.30 -7.39
N LEU A 113 12.26 -1.50 -6.71
CA LEU A 113 11.70 -2.80 -6.40
C LEU A 113 10.33 -2.92 -7.06
N ASP A 114 10.21 -3.79 -8.07
CA ASP A 114 8.99 -3.95 -8.87
C ASP A 114 8.25 -5.22 -8.45
N GLU A 115 7.17 -5.07 -7.68
CA GLU A 115 6.39 -6.16 -7.06
C GLU A 115 7.25 -7.28 -6.45
N PRO A 116 8.23 -6.96 -5.59
CA PRO A 116 9.25 -7.91 -5.20
C PRO A 116 8.72 -9.06 -4.33
N LEU A 117 7.47 -8.97 -3.85
CA LEU A 117 6.85 -9.94 -2.93
C LEU A 117 5.70 -10.76 -3.55
N SER A 118 5.33 -10.50 -4.82
CA SER A 118 4.13 -11.08 -5.43
C SER A 118 4.17 -12.61 -5.53
N ASN A 119 5.38 -13.19 -5.63
CA ASN A 119 5.59 -14.62 -5.82
C ASN A 119 5.76 -15.41 -4.50
N LEU A 120 5.46 -14.80 -3.36
CA LEU A 120 5.64 -15.41 -2.03
C LEU A 120 4.30 -15.70 -1.34
N ASP A 121 4.27 -16.77 -0.55
CA ASP A 121 3.15 -17.06 0.36
C ASP A 121 3.02 -15.99 1.46
N ALA A 122 1.82 -15.87 2.04
CA ALA A 122 1.48 -14.80 2.98
C ALA A 122 2.41 -14.74 4.21
N ARG A 123 2.82 -15.88 4.76
CA ARG A 123 3.68 -15.91 5.96
C ARG A 123 5.09 -15.50 5.63
N LEU A 124 5.63 -15.99 4.51
CA LEU A 124 6.96 -15.59 4.05
C LEU A 124 6.98 -14.11 3.64
N ARG A 125 5.92 -13.61 2.99
CA ARG A 125 5.75 -12.21 2.60
C ARG A 125 5.93 -11.26 3.77
N LEU A 126 5.27 -11.50 4.90
CA LEU A 126 5.40 -10.67 6.11
C LEU A 126 6.86 -10.60 6.60
N LYS A 127 7.49 -11.76 6.76
CA LYS A 127 8.89 -11.84 7.21
C LYS A 127 9.84 -11.10 6.28
N ILE A 128 9.71 -11.32 4.98
CA ILE A 128 10.57 -10.68 3.99
C ILE A 128 10.32 -9.17 3.93
N ARG A 129 9.08 -8.72 4.08
CA ARG A 129 8.74 -7.29 4.12
C ARG A 129 9.49 -6.57 5.23
N GLU A 130 9.52 -7.14 6.43
CA GLU A 130 10.30 -6.63 7.56
C GLU A 130 11.80 -6.61 7.27
N GLU A 131 12.33 -7.68 6.67
CA GLU A 131 13.74 -7.77 6.26
C GLU A 131 14.12 -6.67 5.25
N ILE A 132 13.28 -6.40 4.24
CA ILE A 132 13.52 -5.34 3.26
C ILE A 132 13.49 -3.98 3.94
N ARG A 133 12.48 -3.70 4.79
CA ARG A 133 12.39 -2.41 5.50
C ARG A 133 13.65 -2.17 6.32
N ARG A 134 14.09 -3.18 7.07
CA ARG A 134 15.32 -3.11 7.88
C ARG A 134 16.54 -2.82 7.01
N LEU A 135 16.72 -3.60 5.94
CA LEU A 135 17.86 -3.48 5.03
C LEU A 135 17.93 -2.10 4.36
N VAL A 136 16.81 -1.61 3.84
CA VAL A 136 16.74 -0.29 3.19
C VAL A 136 17.09 0.83 4.17
N LYS A 137 16.57 0.75 5.41
CA LYS A 137 16.89 1.71 6.48
C LYS A 137 18.35 1.65 6.91
N GLU A 138 18.92 0.45 7.04
CA GLU A 138 20.32 0.23 7.43
C GLU A 138 21.30 0.75 6.35
N VAL A 139 20.98 0.52 5.07
CA VAL A 139 21.78 1.02 3.94
C VAL A 139 21.60 2.53 3.72
N GLY A 140 20.42 3.08 4.05
CA GLY A 140 20.11 4.50 3.85
C GLY A 140 19.92 4.88 2.37
N ILE A 141 19.46 3.94 1.54
CA ILE A 141 19.27 4.14 0.09
C ILE A 141 17.85 4.61 -0.23
N THR A 142 17.73 5.57 -1.16
CA THR A 142 16.42 5.97 -1.70
C THR A 142 15.79 4.79 -2.43
N THR A 143 14.63 4.34 -1.98
CA THR A 143 13.97 3.15 -2.52
C THR A 143 12.58 3.48 -3.03
N ILE A 144 12.26 3.03 -4.24
CA ILE A 144 10.91 3.06 -4.81
C ILE A 144 10.40 1.63 -4.84
N PHE A 145 9.34 1.38 -4.08
CA PHE A 145 8.68 0.08 -3.96
C PHE A 145 7.34 0.14 -4.67
N VAL A 146 7.12 -0.76 -5.63
CA VAL A 146 5.86 -0.87 -6.37
C VAL A 146 5.13 -2.12 -5.91
N THR A 147 3.85 -1.99 -5.59
CA THR A 147 2.98 -3.11 -5.19
C THR A 147 1.52 -2.78 -5.46
N HIS A 148 0.71 -3.82 -5.62
CA HIS A 148 -0.75 -3.75 -5.62
C HIS A 148 -1.34 -4.11 -4.24
N ASP A 149 -0.51 -4.55 -3.29
CA ASP A 149 -0.92 -4.94 -1.93
C ASP A 149 -0.85 -3.73 -0.99
N GLN A 150 -1.99 -3.39 -0.40
CA GLN A 150 -2.12 -2.22 0.46
C GLN A 150 -1.40 -2.41 1.80
N GLU A 151 -1.42 -3.62 2.36
CA GLU A 151 -0.73 -3.90 3.63
C GLU A 151 0.77 -3.76 3.45
N GLU A 152 1.30 -4.20 2.30
CA GLU A 152 2.70 -3.96 1.93
C GLU A 152 3.00 -2.48 1.90
N ALA A 153 2.24 -1.70 1.12
CA ALA A 153 2.46 -0.27 0.96
C ALA A 153 2.42 0.46 2.32
N LEU A 154 1.42 0.16 3.15
CA LEU A 154 1.21 0.81 4.45
C LEU A 154 2.31 0.50 5.47
N SER A 155 2.90 -0.70 5.42
CA SER A 155 3.87 -1.14 6.44
C SER A 155 5.33 -0.91 6.06
N ILE A 156 5.69 -0.86 4.78
CA ILE A 156 7.09 -0.70 4.34
C ILE A 156 7.47 0.74 4.01
N SER A 157 6.50 1.58 3.66
CA SER A 157 6.77 2.88 3.07
C SER A 157 6.95 3.97 4.12
N ASP A 158 7.74 4.99 3.79
CA ASP A 158 7.72 6.27 4.49
C ASP A 158 6.66 7.21 3.90
N LYS A 159 6.38 7.06 2.59
CA LYS A 159 5.38 7.82 1.84
C LYS A 159 4.76 6.92 0.77
N ILE A 160 3.47 7.11 0.49
CA ILE A 160 2.73 6.37 -0.53
C ILE A 160 2.25 7.33 -1.62
N ILE A 161 2.46 6.94 -2.86
CA ILE A 161 1.87 7.59 -4.04
C ILE A 161 0.84 6.62 -4.61
N LEU A 162 -0.44 6.91 -4.38
CA LEU A 162 -1.54 6.13 -4.95
C LEU A 162 -1.88 6.66 -6.34
N LEU A 163 -1.93 5.77 -7.31
CA LEU A 163 -2.21 6.07 -8.71
C LEU A 163 -3.52 5.40 -9.13
N ASN A 164 -4.29 6.08 -9.98
CA ASN A 164 -5.42 5.49 -10.70
C ASN A 164 -5.37 5.97 -12.15
N GLU A 165 -5.42 5.03 -13.10
CA GLU A 165 -5.35 5.32 -14.55
C GLU A 165 -4.21 6.29 -14.95
N GLY A 166 -3.05 6.16 -14.30
CA GLY A 166 -1.89 7.01 -14.55
C GLY A 166 -1.92 8.39 -13.89
N VAL A 167 -2.96 8.71 -13.12
CA VAL A 167 -3.10 9.97 -12.36
C VAL A 167 -2.86 9.71 -10.88
N ILE A 168 -2.05 10.56 -10.25
CA ILE A 168 -1.82 10.54 -8.80
C ILE A 168 -3.11 10.97 -8.10
N GLN A 169 -3.66 10.09 -7.27
CA GLN A 169 -4.86 10.35 -6.47
C GLN A 169 -4.47 10.95 -5.11
N GLN A 170 -3.41 10.44 -4.50
CA GLN A 170 -2.88 10.94 -3.25
C GLN A 170 -1.40 10.62 -3.11
N ASN A 171 -0.65 11.52 -2.48
CA ASN A 171 0.79 11.43 -2.26
C ASN A 171 1.11 11.88 -0.83
N ASP A 172 1.07 10.95 0.11
CA ASP A 172 1.02 11.28 1.53
C ASP A 172 1.66 10.20 2.42
N GLU A 173 1.74 10.45 3.72
CA GLU A 173 2.13 9.45 4.71
C GLU A 173 1.14 8.29 4.73
N PRO A 174 1.60 7.04 4.97
CA PRO A 174 0.75 5.85 4.96
C PRO A 174 -0.55 5.98 5.76
N GLN A 175 -0.46 6.57 6.96
CA GLN A 175 -1.61 6.71 7.84
C GLN A 175 -2.67 7.66 7.28
N ASN A 176 -2.26 8.72 6.58
CA ASN A 176 -3.16 9.71 6.00
C ASN A 176 -3.98 9.15 4.84
N LEU A 177 -3.48 8.14 4.12
CA LEU A 177 -4.28 7.44 3.10
C LEU A 177 -5.54 6.81 3.70
N TYR A 178 -5.47 6.38 4.97
CA TYR A 178 -6.60 5.79 5.69
C TYR A 178 -7.47 6.85 6.38
N LEU A 179 -6.83 7.74 7.15
CA LEU A 179 -7.50 8.72 8.01
C LEU A 179 -7.97 9.99 7.28
N GLU A 180 -7.25 10.38 6.23
CA GLU A 180 -7.48 11.62 5.48
C GLU A 180 -7.45 11.35 3.96
N PRO A 181 -8.36 10.50 3.44
CA PRO A 181 -8.45 10.27 2.00
C PRO A 181 -8.85 11.57 1.30
N ASN A 182 -8.20 11.87 0.17
CA ASN A 182 -8.47 13.08 -0.62
C ASN A 182 -9.77 13.01 -1.43
N ASN A 183 -10.16 11.81 -1.84
CA ASN A 183 -11.32 11.57 -2.70
C ASN A 183 -11.92 10.19 -2.44
N LEU A 184 -13.09 9.97 -3.02
CA LEU A 184 -13.88 8.76 -2.86
C LEU A 184 -13.12 7.50 -3.32
N PHE A 185 -12.29 7.61 -4.38
CA PHE A 185 -11.47 6.48 -4.83
C PHE A 185 -10.45 6.07 -3.78
N VAL A 186 -9.73 7.02 -3.17
CA VAL A 186 -8.75 6.70 -2.12
C VAL A 186 -9.42 6.06 -0.91
N ALA A 187 -10.57 6.61 -0.49
CA ALA A 187 -11.33 6.08 0.64
C ALA A 187 -11.80 4.63 0.39
N GLN A 188 -12.25 4.31 -0.83
CA GLN A 188 -12.65 2.95 -1.20
C GLN A 188 -11.47 2.01 -1.36
N PHE A 189 -10.37 2.51 -1.94
CA PHE A 189 -9.22 1.69 -2.23
C PHE A 189 -8.52 1.26 -0.95
N ILE A 190 -8.26 2.19 -0.01
CA ILE A 190 -7.46 1.93 1.18
C ILE A 190 -8.32 1.38 2.31
N GLY A 191 -8.01 0.17 2.78
CA GLY A 191 -8.67 -0.47 3.93
C GLY A 191 -9.27 -1.83 3.59
N ASN A 192 -9.15 -2.78 4.51
CA ASN A 192 -9.76 -4.10 4.40
C ASN A 192 -10.41 -4.47 5.74
N PRO A 193 -11.74 -4.60 5.82
CA PRO A 193 -12.73 -4.48 4.75
C PRO A 193 -12.81 -3.05 4.16
N ILE A 194 -13.32 -2.98 2.92
CA ILE A 194 -13.56 -1.69 2.24
C ILE A 194 -14.56 -0.82 3.01
N ILE A 195 -14.48 0.49 2.80
CA ILE A 195 -15.37 1.47 3.40
C ILE A 195 -16.84 1.25 3.01
N ASN A 196 -17.77 1.52 3.93
CA ASN A 196 -19.20 1.53 3.63
C ASN A 196 -19.57 2.80 2.88
N LEU A 197 -20.49 2.70 1.92
CA LEU A 197 -21.00 3.83 1.14
C LEU A 197 -22.53 3.85 1.20
N LEU A 198 -23.10 5.01 1.48
CA LEU A 198 -24.54 5.24 1.58
C LEU A 198 -24.91 6.46 0.74
N SER A 199 -25.97 6.34 -0.05
CA SER A 199 -26.49 7.43 -0.86
C SER A 199 -27.35 8.35 0.01
N VAL A 200 -27.00 9.63 0.09
CA VAL A 200 -27.73 10.58 0.94
C VAL A 200 -28.09 11.85 0.19
N GLU A 201 -29.16 12.50 0.63
CA GLU A 201 -29.57 13.82 0.15
C GLU A 201 -29.44 14.84 1.29
N VAL A 202 -28.78 15.96 1.04
CA VAL A 202 -28.76 17.09 1.96
C VAL A 202 -29.84 18.06 1.54
N LYS A 203 -30.67 18.47 2.50
CA LYS A 203 -31.72 19.48 2.30
C LYS A 203 -32.05 20.17 3.61
N ASP A 204 -32.26 21.48 3.58
CA ASP A 204 -32.76 22.25 4.73
C ASP A 204 -31.93 22.05 6.03
N GLY A 205 -30.60 21.91 5.91
CA GLY A 205 -29.70 21.74 7.04
C GLY A 205 -29.71 20.35 7.68
N LYS A 206 -30.24 19.34 6.98
CA LYS A 206 -30.23 17.93 7.37
C LYS A 206 -29.72 17.05 6.23
N MET A 207 -29.16 15.91 6.58
CA MET A 207 -28.79 14.83 5.68
C MET A 207 -29.80 13.68 5.84
N TYR A 208 -30.33 13.19 4.72
CA TYR A 208 -31.36 12.17 4.65
C TYR A 208 -30.83 10.92 3.95
N HIS A 209 -31.00 9.78 4.60
CA HIS A 209 -30.95 8.43 4.02
C HIS A 209 -32.34 7.81 4.14
N GLU A 210 -32.63 6.76 3.38
CA GLU A 210 -33.91 6.03 3.50
C GLU A 210 -34.18 5.51 4.91
N SER A 211 -33.14 5.24 5.68
CA SER A 211 -33.22 4.62 7.01
C SER A 211 -32.96 5.58 8.17
N PHE A 212 -32.48 6.81 7.94
CA PHE A 212 -32.16 7.76 9.00
C PHE A 212 -32.10 9.22 8.53
N GLU A 213 -32.16 10.15 9.48
CA GLU A 213 -31.85 11.57 9.27
C GLU A 213 -30.77 12.06 10.25
N ILE A 214 -29.81 12.86 9.75
CA ILE A 214 -28.72 13.43 10.54
C ILE A 214 -28.77 14.95 10.41
N PRO A 215 -28.99 15.71 11.51
CA PRO A 215 -28.79 17.15 11.52
C PRO A 215 -27.33 17.51 11.21
N LEU A 216 -27.08 18.46 10.31
CA LEU A 216 -25.71 18.80 9.91
C LEU A 216 -24.85 19.36 11.06
N GLU A 217 -25.49 19.86 12.12
CA GLU A 217 -24.84 20.29 13.36
C GLU A 217 -24.12 19.15 14.12
N ARG A 218 -24.42 17.87 13.82
CA ARG A 218 -23.65 16.73 14.35
C ARG A 218 -22.25 16.62 13.74
N PHE A 219 -22.02 17.22 12.58
CA PHE A 219 -20.73 17.21 11.90
C PHE A 219 -19.83 18.34 12.41
N GLU A 220 -18.54 18.05 12.56
CA GLU A 220 -17.57 19.01 13.07
C GLU A 220 -17.17 20.03 11.99
N GLN A 221 -17.44 21.31 12.24
CA GLN A 221 -17.16 22.40 11.28
C GLN A 221 -15.70 22.42 10.78
N ALA A 222 -14.74 22.04 11.63
CA ALA A 222 -13.32 22.01 11.27
C ALA A 222 -12.93 20.93 10.24
N ARG A 223 -13.78 19.93 10.01
CA ARG A 223 -13.51 18.84 9.06
C ARG A 223 -13.97 19.15 7.63
N PHE A 224 -14.91 20.07 7.46
CA PHE A 224 -15.38 20.46 6.12
C PHE A 224 -14.25 21.04 5.27
N LYS A 225 -14.06 20.48 4.07
CA LYS A 225 -13.08 20.95 3.08
C LYS A 225 -13.71 21.92 2.07
N MET A 226 -15.03 21.86 1.93
CA MET A 226 -15.82 22.77 1.10
C MET A 226 -17.23 22.93 1.68
N PRO A 227 -17.97 23.99 1.30
CA PRO A 227 -19.35 24.16 1.71
C PRO A 227 -20.22 23.00 1.26
N MET A 228 -21.09 22.52 2.15
CA MET A 228 -22.12 21.54 1.82
C MET A 228 -23.44 22.27 1.55
N THR A 229 -24.01 22.06 0.37
CA THR A 229 -25.26 22.67 -0.08
C THR A 229 -26.34 21.59 -0.22
N ASP A 230 -27.56 22.00 -0.53
CA ASP A 230 -28.60 21.03 -0.87
C ASP A 230 -28.20 20.24 -2.13
N GLY A 231 -28.41 18.93 -2.11
CA GLY A 231 -28.02 18.04 -3.20
C GLY A 231 -27.70 16.61 -2.77
N LYS A 232 -27.20 15.81 -3.71
CA LYS A 232 -26.85 14.41 -3.48
C LYS A 232 -25.38 14.25 -3.10
N TYR A 233 -25.13 13.36 -2.14
CA TYR A 233 -23.81 13.06 -1.64
C TYR A 233 -23.64 11.55 -1.38
N THR A 234 -22.40 11.13 -1.27
CA THR A 234 -22.03 9.81 -0.74
C THR A 234 -21.55 9.99 0.69
N PHE A 235 -22.29 9.43 1.65
CA PHE A 235 -21.84 9.28 3.03
C PHE A 235 -21.02 8.00 3.14
N ALA A 236 -19.82 8.10 3.68
CA ALA A 236 -18.91 6.98 3.80
C ALA A 236 -18.43 6.80 5.24
N SER A 237 -18.41 5.55 5.72
CA SER A 237 -17.91 5.22 7.05
C SER A 237 -17.06 3.97 7.00
N ARG A 238 -15.93 3.98 7.70
CA ARG A 238 -15.16 2.76 7.90
C ARG A 238 -16.01 1.75 8.68
N PRO A 239 -15.85 0.43 8.44
CA PRO A 239 -16.62 -0.57 9.17
C PRO A 239 -16.47 -0.50 10.69
N GLU A 240 -15.28 -0.20 11.20
CA GLU A 240 -15.02 -0.01 12.64
C GLU A 240 -15.61 1.29 13.23
N ASP A 241 -16.14 2.16 12.37
CA ASP A 241 -16.78 3.42 12.77
C ASP A 241 -18.31 3.35 12.72
N VAL A 242 -18.86 2.16 12.41
CA VAL A 242 -20.28 1.81 12.57
C VAL A 242 -20.38 0.89 13.78
N LEU A 243 -20.94 1.38 14.89
CA LEU A 243 -20.85 0.69 16.18
C LEU A 243 -22.24 0.41 16.76
N PRO A 244 -22.44 -0.76 17.39
CA PRO A 244 -23.63 -1.00 18.21
C PRO A 244 -23.75 0.05 19.32
N ALA A 245 -24.97 0.49 19.59
CA ALA A 245 -25.29 1.47 20.62
C ALA A 245 -26.61 1.11 21.32
N GLU A 246 -26.79 1.54 22.57
CA GLU A 246 -28.07 1.37 23.27
C GLU A 246 -29.22 2.13 22.60
N THR A 247 -28.91 3.32 22.06
CA THR A 247 -29.84 4.16 21.29
C THR A 247 -29.08 4.78 20.14
N GLY A 248 -29.03 4.04 19.02
CA GLY A 248 -28.36 4.45 17.80
C GLY A 248 -29.25 5.26 16.86
N LEU A 249 -28.65 5.67 15.75
CA LEU A 249 -29.29 6.40 14.67
C LEU A 249 -30.30 5.54 13.89
N PHE A 250 -30.04 4.24 13.78
CA PHE A 250 -30.92 3.28 13.11
C PHE A 250 -30.88 1.92 13.81
N THR A 251 -31.86 1.08 13.52
CA THR A 251 -31.97 -0.30 14.02
C THR A 251 -32.15 -1.23 12.85
N THR A 252 -31.38 -2.31 12.81
CA THR A 252 -31.43 -3.29 11.73
C THR A 252 -31.06 -4.69 12.24
N THR A 253 -31.36 -5.69 11.43
CA THR A 253 -31.06 -7.10 11.72
C THR A 253 -29.74 -7.49 11.04
N THR A 254 -28.89 -8.23 11.74
CA THR A 254 -27.65 -8.77 11.18
C THR A 254 -27.96 -9.88 10.17
N ASP A 255 -27.52 -9.70 8.93
CA ASP A 255 -27.71 -10.65 7.84
C ASP A 255 -26.66 -11.77 7.87
N LEU A 256 -25.40 -11.43 8.21
CA LEU A 256 -24.26 -12.35 8.26
C LEU A 256 -23.28 -11.92 9.34
N VAL A 257 -22.67 -12.89 10.01
CA VAL A 257 -21.63 -12.67 11.02
C VAL A 257 -20.39 -13.48 10.69
N GLU A 258 -19.31 -12.81 10.31
CA GLU A 258 -18.04 -13.44 9.96
C GLU A 258 -17.00 -13.24 11.07
N LEU A 259 -16.27 -14.30 11.43
CA LEU A 259 -15.17 -14.23 12.39
C LEU A 259 -13.84 -14.18 11.65
N ILE A 260 -13.13 -13.06 11.77
CA ILE A 260 -11.80 -12.86 11.16
C ILE A 260 -10.80 -12.50 12.27
N GLY A 261 -9.95 -13.46 12.62
CA GLY A 261 -8.93 -13.26 13.64
C GLY A 261 -9.51 -12.96 15.01
N ARG A 262 -9.41 -11.71 15.46
CA ARG A 262 -9.92 -11.21 16.76
C ARG A 262 -11.16 -10.34 16.62
N GLU A 263 -11.66 -10.20 15.40
CA GLU A 263 -12.74 -9.30 15.04
C GLU A 263 -13.95 -10.11 14.55
N ARG A 264 -15.13 -9.55 14.81
CA ARG A 264 -16.39 -10.02 14.24
C ARG A 264 -16.87 -8.97 13.25
N ILE A 265 -17.03 -9.37 12.01
CA ILE A 265 -17.56 -8.52 10.94
C ILE A 265 -19.04 -8.80 10.82
N LEU A 266 -19.85 -7.83 11.22
CA LEU A 266 -21.29 -7.85 11.05
C LEU A 266 -21.63 -7.28 9.68
N ARG A 267 -22.56 -7.91 8.98
CA ARG A 267 -23.13 -7.39 7.74
C ARG A 267 -24.62 -7.24 7.89
N PHE A 268 -25.14 -6.14 7.38
CA PHE A 268 -26.57 -5.87 7.37
C PHE A 268 -26.94 -4.93 6.21
N THR A 269 -28.22 -4.93 5.89
CA THR A 269 -28.78 -4.06 4.85
C THR A 269 -29.35 -2.77 5.47
N LEU A 270 -29.06 -1.64 4.84
CA LEU A 270 -29.63 -0.34 5.18
C LEU A 270 -30.13 0.33 3.91
N GLY A 271 -31.45 0.48 3.76
CA GLY A 271 -32.06 0.85 2.48
C GLY A 271 -31.73 -0.18 1.40
N ASN A 272 -31.00 0.24 0.36
CA ASN A 272 -30.55 -0.62 -0.74
C ASN A 272 -29.05 -0.98 -0.65
N GLU A 273 -28.36 -0.52 0.39
CA GLU A 273 -26.92 -0.68 0.54
C GLU A 273 -26.54 -1.76 1.57
N GLN A 274 -25.43 -2.46 1.31
CA GLN A 274 -24.83 -3.41 2.23
C GLN A 274 -23.79 -2.70 3.10
N VAL A 275 -23.96 -2.78 4.41
CA VAL A 275 -23.09 -2.13 5.39
C VAL A 275 -22.39 -3.19 6.24
N LYS A 276 -21.13 -2.90 6.57
CA LYS A 276 -20.29 -3.68 7.47
C LYS A 276 -20.04 -2.93 8.76
N SER A 277 -20.04 -3.64 9.88
CA SER A 277 -19.57 -3.16 11.17
C SER A 277 -18.49 -4.11 11.69
N ILE A 278 -17.42 -3.58 12.30
CA ILE A 278 -16.39 -4.37 12.96
C ILE A 278 -16.53 -4.20 14.47
N VAL A 279 -16.71 -5.32 15.16
CA VAL A 279 -16.87 -5.37 16.62
C VAL A 279 -15.92 -6.40 17.23
N SER A 280 -15.77 -6.37 18.55
CA SER A 280 -14.91 -7.33 19.26
C SER A 280 -15.48 -8.75 19.15
N VAL A 281 -14.62 -9.76 19.02
CA VAL A 281 -15.04 -11.17 19.08
C VAL A 281 -15.71 -11.54 20.42
N GLU A 282 -15.41 -10.79 21.49
CA GLU A 282 -15.99 -10.96 22.83
C GLU A 282 -17.48 -10.58 22.89
N GLU A 283 -17.95 -9.78 21.93
CA GLU A 283 -19.37 -9.44 21.80
C GLU A 283 -20.12 -10.64 21.19
N ALA A 284 -21.03 -11.20 21.98
CA ALA A 284 -21.85 -12.36 21.61
C ALA A 284 -23.03 -11.93 20.73
N ILE A 285 -22.72 -11.58 19.48
CA ILE A 285 -23.69 -11.17 18.46
C ILE A 285 -23.84 -12.29 17.41
N GLU A 286 -25.05 -12.76 17.18
CA GLU A 286 -25.37 -13.82 16.24
C GLU A 286 -26.06 -13.28 14.97
N GLU A 287 -26.17 -14.13 13.96
CA GLU A 287 -26.97 -13.83 12.75
C GLU A 287 -28.45 -13.78 13.12
N GLY A 288 -29.17 -12.77 12.64
CA GLY A 288 -30.56 -12.54 12.98
C GLY A 288 -30.78 -11.68 14.23
N ASP A 289 -29.72 -11.29 14.94
CA ASP A 289 -29.83 -10.33 16.04
C ASP A 289 -30.25 -8.96 15.51
N THR A 290 -31.15 -8.30 16.23
CA THR A 290 -31.56 -6.92 15.92
C THR A 290 -30.81 -5.97 16.85
N LEU A 291 -30.00 -5.10 16.25
CA LEU A 291 -29.11 -4.19 16.96
C LEU A 291 -29.39 -2.75 16.52
N SER A 292 -29.18 -1.82 17.44
CA SER A 292 -29.17 -0.39 17.13
C SER A 292 -27.74 0.06 16.89
N PHE A 293 -27.51 0.86 15.86
CA PHE A 293 -26.18 1.31 15.43
C PHE A 293 -26.11 2.83 15.33
N ASP A 294 -24.93 3.38 15.60
CA ASP A 294 -24.60 4.78 15.31
C ASP A 294 -23.24 4.87 14.59
N PHE A 295 -22.98 6.03 13.99
CA PHE A 295 -21.73 6.34 13.32
C PHE A 295 -20.82 7.19 14.21
N SER A 296 -19.51 6.96 14.10
CA SER A 296 -18.53 7.89 14.64
C SER A 296 -18.43 9.14 13.76
N TYR A 297 -19.29 10.14 13.97
CA TYR A 297 -19.40 11.37 13.15
C TYR A 297 -18.08 12.13 12.94
N LYS A 298 -17.09 11.98 13.83
CA LYS A 298 -15.76 12.59 13.69
C LYS A 298 -14.84 11.89 12.67
N LYS A 299 -15.25 10.72 12.18
CA LYS A 299 -14.44 9.84 11.32
C LYS A 299 -15.11 9.47 10.01
N VAL A 300 -16.40 9.73 9.87
CA VAL A 300 -17.10 9.56 8.59
C VAL A 300 -16.56 10.55 7.55
N PHE A 301 -16.77 10.23 6.29
CA PHE A 301 -16.40 11.07 5.15
C PHE A 301 -17.65 11.36 4.32
N ILE A 302 -17.71 12.53 3.71
CA ILE A 302 -18.79 12.89 2.79
C ILE A 302 -18.15 13.29 1.46
N PHE A 303 -18.65 12.76 0.36
CA PHE A 303 -18.18 13.06 -0.99
C PHE A 303 -19.32 13.63 -1.85
N ASN A 304 -19.00 14.57 -2.74
CA ASN A 304 -19.94 15.06 -3.75
C ASN A 304 -20.10 14.02 -4.90
N GLU A 305 -20.98 14.29 -5.87
CA GLU A 305 -21.19 13.39 -7.02
C GLU A 305 -19.95 13.19 -7.91
N ALA A 306 -19.00 14.14 -7.89
CA ALA A 306 -17.73 14.03 -8.61
C ALA A 306 -16.69 13.17 -7.85
N GLY A 307 -16.99 12.78 -6.60
CA GLY A 307 -16.09 12.03 -5.72
C GLY A 307 -15.11 12.90 -4.93
N ASP A 308 -15.24 14.23 -4.97
CA ASP A 308 -14.42 15.14 -4.16
C ASP A 308 -14.88 15.12 -2.71
N ARG A 309 -13.94 15.16 -1.78
CA ARG A 309 -14.23 15.13 -0.36
C ARG A 309 -14.76 16.47 0.15
N VAL A 310 -15.94 16.42 0.77
CA VAL A 310 -16.64 17.53 1.42
C VAL A 310 -16.35 17.59 2.91
N TYR A 311 -16.28 16.44 3.58
CA TYR A 311 -16.08 16.25 5.03
C TYR A 311 -15.13 15.08 5.30
#